data_AF-A0A516GIL9-F1
#
_entry.id   AF-A0A516GIL9-F1
#
_cell.length_a   1.000
_cell.length_b   1.000
_cell.length_c   1.000
_cell.angle_alpha   90.00
_cell.angle_beta   90.00
_cell.angle_gamma   90.00
#
_symmetry.space_group_name_H-M   'P 1'
#
loop_
_entity.id
_entity.type
_entity.pdbx_description
1 polymer ?
#
loop_
_entity_poly.entity_id
_entity_poly.type
_entity_poly.pdbx_seq_one_letter_code
_entity_poly.pdbx_strand_id
1 'polypeptide(L)'
;MTFMTKRYQQIDTLRFISILFIIMYHYQKFRYSGGFLGVNIFLVISGILLGIKLEKNYFNGEEVTLFYNLKRTIQKLIPPVLFVIGLLSAVLLFFRHEFLTNWFMQTFSTVFFFNNWYQISQGASYFAEIIQPSLLTHLWYLSLYVQSIIVIQLLFKFVRPLFSRRHYFGYTLIGLSLLSLLTMVLLFEPGSDPTRVYYGTDTRLFSMLLGAGLVCINPLYRSTHGKDEIRPLLLQGGLLAIMVVMLFMIEDSSTFTYWGGMYLFDIVTALAVLSLLYYDTIIQRVLSFRATTILGRLSYPMYLWYYPVYIGLYNHAGQLPAFFLHIPVQLAIILGLSVGTYFLFDKKLGIVKFPPFTSLSLTTLKEDWLHASARRKITLSSYASLLLFFLISLGVSAMQSDEVAAGLEATYTQRHEDLLEQNQQRATTSEPTEEPEEAEETQEPEHIYTAENVEVTFFGDSTVLSGSEQFYDRFPLATVYGEVGLQLYNAMPQLNAMRQSGQLHDIIVFSLGANGGFSNDHLEQLINQLDDDTKIFLLTTHVSRPWAADVNAQFRQIAETHDNIYLMDWANNFSYEGYLYEPDGIHLNYDGISVWIDFIESQLLDTLNNGRVDNNSNA
;
A
#
# COMPACT_ATOMS: atom_id res chain seq x y z
N MET A 1 31.49 2.46 -35.92
CA MET A 1 30.67 3.62 -35.51
C MET A 1 30.01 3.28 -34.18
N THR A 2 30.53 3.85 -33.10
CA THR A 2 30.44 3.34 -31.73
C THR A 2 29.12 3.74 -31.07
N PHE A 3 28.13 2.84 -31.03
CA PHE A 3 26.90 3.01 -30.24
C PHE A 3 27.21 2.79 -28.74
N MET A 4 27.93 3.74 -28.12
CA MET A 4 27.88 3.90 -26.67
C MET A 4 26.51 4.48 -26.30
N THR A 5 25.70 3.68 -25.60
CA THR A 5 24.78 4.12 -24.52
C THR A 5 24.02 5.44 -24.74
N LYS A 6 23.16 5.54 -25.78
CA LYS A 6 22.22 6.66 -25.87
C LYS A 6 21.19 6.55 -24.73
N ARG A 7 21.31 7.43 -23.73
CA ARG A 7 20.36 7.54 -22.60
C ARG A 7 19.08 8.23 -23.10
N TYR A 8 17.92 7.65 -22.81
CA TYR A 8 16.62 8.21 -23.20
C TYR A 8 16.14 9.20 -22.13
N GLN A 9 16.40 10.50 -22.35
CA GLN A 9 16.13 11.57 -21.38
C GLN A 9 14.64 11.68 -21.05
N GLN A 10 13.78 11.58 -22.06
CA GLN A 10 12.32 11.59 -21.89
C GLN A 10 11.81 10.48 -20.95
N ILE A 11 12.49 9.32 -20.93
CA ILE A 11 12.15 8.20 -20.05
C ILE A 11 12.53 8.49 -18.60
N ASP A 12 13.64 9.21 -18.35
CA ASP A 12 13.98 9.65 -17.01
C ASP A 12 12.92 10.62 -16.46
N THR A 13 12.43 11.55 -17.30
CA THR A 13 11.35 12.48 -16.89
C THR A 13 10.04 11.75 -16.58
N LEU A 14 9.63 10.76 -17.40
CA LEU A 14 8.45 9.96 -17.09
C LEU A 14 8.57 9.22 -15.76
N ARG A 15 9.75 8.65 -15.46
CA ARG A 15 10.03 8.04 -14.15
C ARG A 15 9.94 9.03 -13.00
N PHE A 16 10.36 10.28 -13.21
CA PHE A 16 10.20 11.35 -12.22
C PHE A 16 8.73 11.65 -11.97
N ILE A 17 7.93 11.82 -13.02
CA ILE A 17 6.49 12.05 -12.91
C ILE A 17 5.83 10.86 -12.18
N SER A 18 6.22 9.63 -12.53
CA SER A 18 5.69 8.41 -11.91
C SER A 18 5.91 8.39 -10.40
N ILE A 19 7.13 8.69 -9.92
CA ILE A 19 7.39 8.73 -8.48
C ILE A 19 6.63 9.85 -7.79
N LEU A 20 6.42 11.01 -8.44
CA LEU A 20 5.62 12.07 -7.85
C LEU A 20 4.17 11.64 -7.65
N PHE A 21 3.55 10.95 -8.62
CA PHE A 21 2.20 10.41 -8.46
C PHE A 21 2.13 9.34 -7.36
N ILE A 22 3.13 8.48 -7.22
CA ILE A 22 3.21 7.51 -6.11
C ILE A 22 3.27 8.25 -4.76
N ILE A 23 4.08 9.30 -4.64
CA ILE A 23 4.17 10.08 -3.40
C ILE A 23 2.84 10.77 -3.14
N MET A 24 2.27 11.47 -4.11
CA MET A 24 0.98 12.17 -3.93
C MET A 24 -0.17 11.22 -3.59
N TYR A 25 -0.17 9.99 -4.12
CA TYR A 25 -1.14 8.96 -3.75
C TYR A 25 -1.12 8.63 -2.26
N HIS A 26 0.06 8.49 -1.65
CA HIS A 26 0.15 8.19 -0.21
C HIS A 26 -0.22 9.41 0.65
N TYR A 27 0.01 10.63 0.16
CA TYR A 27 -0.28 11.85 0.92
C TYR A 27 -1.72 12.34 0.76
N GLN A 28 -2.34 12.09 -0.40
CA GLN A 28 -3.66 12.58 -0.79
C GLN A 28 -4.37 11.54 -1.69
N LYS A 29 -4.63 10.35 -1.13
CA LYS A 29 -5.19 9.19 -1.84
C LYS A 29 -6.40 9.55 -2.69
N PHE A 30 -7.37 10.28 -2.14
CA PHE A 30 -8.63 10.61 -2.80
C PHE A 30 -8.47 11.60 -3.96
N ARG A 31 -7.45 12.45 -3.93
CA ARG A 31 -7.16 13.37 -5.05
C ARG A 31 -6.33 12.73 -6.15
N TYR A 32 -5.52 11.73 -5.80
CA TYR A 32 -4.59 11.08 -6.72
C TYR A 32 -4.79 9.57 -6.69
N SER A 33 -6.05 9.12 -6.81
CA SER A 33 -6.46 7.73 -6.58
C SER A 33 -5.71 6.73 -7.45
N GLY A 34 -5.37 7.09 -8.68
CA GLY A 34 -4.60 6.25 -9.61
C GLY A 34 -3.09 6.37 -9.47
N GLY A 35 -2.56 7.14 -8.52
CA GLY A 35 -1.12 7.38 -8.41
C GLY A 35 -0.29 6.13 -8.09
N PHE A 36 -0.88 5.08 -7.53
CA PHE A 36 -0.25 3.76 -7.36
C PHE A 36 0.17 3.13 -8.71
N LEU A 37 -0.53 3.46 -9.81
CA LEU A 37 -0.17 3.05 -11.17
C LEU A 37 1.17 3.66 -11.63
N GLY A 38 1.76 4.60 -10.90
CA GLY A 38 3.14 5.01 -11.14
C GLY A 38 4.13 3.83 -11.14
N VAL A 39 3.84 2.78 -10.36
CA VAL A 39 4.61 1.52 -10.34
C VAL A 39 4.55 0.81 -11.70
N ASN A 40 3.35 0.75 -12.31
CA ASN A 40 3.13 0.21 -13.64
C ASN A 40 3.99 0.91 -14.70
N ILE A 41 4.11 2.24 -14.62
CA ILE A 41 4.99 3.01 -15.53
C ILE A 41 6.44 2.53 -15.42
N PHE A 42 6.95 2.31 -14.21
CA PHE A 42 8.30 1.78 -14.03
C PHE A 42 8.47 0.37 -14.61
N LEU A 43 7.50 -0.53 -14.40
CA LEU A 43 7.54 -1.90 -14.93
C LEU A 43 7.50 -1.90 -16.46
N VAL A 44 6.55 -1.22 -17.08
CA VAL A 44 6.42 -1.16 -18.54
C VAL A 44 7.68 -0.59 -19.19
N ILE A 45 8.20 0.53 -18.68
CA ILE A 45 9.47 1.11 -19.16
C ILE A 45 10.60 0.09 -19.03
N SER A 46 10.65 -0.64 -17.93
CA SER A 46 11.70 -1.64 -17.68
C SER A 46 11.62 -2.82 -18.62
N GLY A 47 10.41 -3.31 -18.90
CA GLY A 47 10.13 -4.34 -19.91
C GLY A 47 10.61 -3.91 -21.30
N ILE A 48 10.27 -2.69 -21.72
CA ILE A 48 10.72 -2.11 -23.01
C ILE A 48 12.24 -2.05 -23.08
N LEU A 49 12.91 -1.47 -22.08
CA LEU A 49 14.37 -1.32 -22.10
C LEU A 49 15.11 -2.66 -22.02
N LEU A 50 14.58 -3.63 -21.27
CA LEU A 50 15.13 -4.97 -21.19
C LEU A 50 14.95 -5.72 -22.51
N GLY A 51 13.76 -5.64 -23.12
CA GLY A 51 13.46 -6.21 -24.44
C GLY A 51 14.40 -5.67 -25.52
N ILE A 52 14.60 -4.34 -25.58
CA ILE A 52 15.55 -3.71 -26.52
C ILE A 52 16.95 -4.29 -26.34
N LYS A 53 17.42 -4.40 -25.09
CA LYS A 53 18.75 -4.90 -24.78
C LYS A 53 18.91 -6.35 -25.18
N LEU A 54 18.01 -7.23 -24.74
CA LEU A 54 18.13 -8.68 -24.94
C LEU A 54 17.95 -9.06 -26.42
N GLU A 55 17.00 -8.42 -27.12
CA GLU A 55 16.81 -8.68 -28.54
C GLU A 55 18.03 -8.22 -29.35
N LYS A 56 18.62 -7.08 -29.03
CA LYS A 56 19.88 -6.62 -29.65
C LYS A 56 21.02 -7.62 -29.42
N ASN A 57 21.20 -8.09 -28.18
CA ASN A 57 22.23 -9.06 -27.83
C ASN A 57 22.04 -10.36 -28.62
N TYR A 58 20.80 -10.85 -28.70
CA TYR A 58 20.46 -12.04 -29.48
C TYR A 58 20.80 -11.86 -30.97
N PHE A 59 20.46 -10.71 -31.57
CA PHE A 59 20.81 -10.38 -32.96
C PHE A 59 22.32 -10.32 -33.22
N ASN A 60 23.10 -9.87 -32.23
CA ASN A 60 24.55 -9.83 -32.32
C ASN A 60 25.23 -11.19 -32.10
N GLY A 61 24.46 -12.26 -31.84
CA GLY A 61 25.01 -13.57 -31.46
C GLY A 61 25.64 -13.57 -30.06
N GLU A 62 25.32 -12.60 -29.21
CA GLU A 62 25.78 -12.56 -27.83
C GLU A 62 24.94 -13.49 -26.96
N GLU A 63 25.58 -14.38 -26.22
CA GLU A 63 24.86 -15.25 -25.28
C GLU A 63 24.17 -14.44 -24.17
N VAL A 64 22.95 -14.85 -23.85
CA VAL A 64 22.22 -14.33 -22.68
C VAL A 64 22.86 -14.92 -21.41
N THR A 65 23.83 -14.19 -20.88
CA THR A 65 24.53 -14.53 -19.64
C THR A 65 23.70 -14.09 -18.42
N LEU A 66 22.73 -14.94 -18.03
CA LEU A 66 21.80 -14.70 -16.90
C LEU A 66 22.55 -14.20 -15.65
N PHE A 67 23.59 -14.93 -15.24
CA PHE A 67 24.38 -14.61 -14.05
C PHE A 67 25.06 -13.23 -14.16
N TYR A 68 25.66 -12.90 -15.31
CA TYR A 68 26.34 -11.62 -15.51
C TYR A 68 25.37 -10.44 -15.46
N ASN A 69 24.23 -10.56 -16.15
CA ASN A 69 23.19 -9.53 -16.17
C ASN A 69 22.53 -9.33 -14.81
N LEU A 70 22.23 -10.43 -14.11
CA LEU A 70 21.64 -10.38 -12.78
C LEU A 70 22.65 -9.79 -11.77
N LYS A 71 23.92 -10.24 -11.80
CA LYS A 71 25.00 -9.68 -10.98
C LYS A 71 25.11 -8.16 -11.14
N ARG A 72 25.10 -7.66 -12.38
CA ARG A 72 25.16 -6.20 -12.65
C ARG A 72 23.94 -5.45 -12.12
N THR A 73 22.76 -6.09 -12.14
CA THR A 73 21.52 -5.52 -11.61
C THR A 73 21.58 -5.45 -10.08
N ILE A 74 21.92 -6.55 -9.42
CA ILE A 74 22.09 -6.65 -7.97
C ILE A 74 23.13 -5.64 -7.47
N GLN A 75 24.29 -5.54 -8.12
CA GLN A 75 25.34 -4.57 -7.79
C GLN A 75 24.91 -3.11 -7.92
N LYS A 76 23.84 -2.83 -8.68
CA LYS A 76 23.28 -1.48 -8.80
C LYS A 76 22.21 -1.21 -7.73
N LEU A 77 21.37 -2.21 -7.42
CA LEU A 77 20.20 -2.05 -6.56
C LEU A 77 20.53 -2.17 -5.07
N ILE A 78 21.29 -3.21 -4.70
CA ILE A 78 21.53 -3.58 -3.30
C ILE A 78 22.29 -2.52 -2.50
N PRO A 79 23.38 -1.89 -3.00
CA PRO A 79 24.14 -0.99 -2.14
C PRO A 79 23.32 0.22 -1.62
N PRO A 80 22.52 0.92 -2.46
CA PRO A 80 21.58 1.93 -1.96
C PRO A 80 20.55 1.39 -0.98
N VAL A 81 19.99 0.20 -1.22
CA VAL A 81 19.00 -0.42 -0.33
C VAL A 81 19.61 -0.71 1.05
N LEU A 82 20.80 -1.32 1.09
CA LEU A 82 21.49 -1.59 2.36
C LEU A 82 21.85 -0.31 3.12
N PHE A 83 22.16 0.78 2.42
CA PHE A 83 22.39 2.07 3.06
C PHE A 83 21.12 2.63 3.70
N VAL A 84 19.99 2.57 3.00
CA VAL A 84 18.69 2.98 3.55
C VAL A 84 18.34 2.13 4.76
N ILE A 85 18.40 0.81 4.63
CA ILE A 85 18.12 -0.13 5.73
C ILE A 85 19.05 0.13 6.92
N GLY A 86 20.36 0.28 6.70
CA GLY A 86 21.30 0.55 7.78
C GLY A 86 21.06 1.87 8.49
N LEU A 87 20.63 2.92 7.76
CA LEU A 87 20.28 4.20 8.38
C LEU A 87 18.96 4.09 9.15
N LEU A 88 17.97 3.40 8.59
CA LEU A 88 16.70 3.14 9.28
C LEU A 88 16.95 2.31 10.54
N SER A 89 17.74 1.24 10.48
CA SER A 89 18.17 0.47 11.65
C SER A 89 18.73 1.35 12.75
N ALA A 90 19.62 2.30 12.42
CA ALA A 90 20.15 3.23 13.40
C ALA A 90 19.03 4.12 13.99
N VAL A 91 18.16 4.69 13.15
CA VAL A 91 17.05 5.53 13.62
C VAL A 91 16.10 4.74 14.52
N LEU A 92 15.72 3.52 14.14
CA LEU A 92 14.82 2.66 14.91
C LEU A 92 15.41 2.30 16.27
N LEU A 93 16.70 1.90 16.31
CA LEU A 93 17.41 1.56 17.54
C LEU A 93 17.56 2.71 18.53
N PHE A 94 17.54 3.98 18.10
CA PHE A 94 17.74 5.10 19.00
C PHE A 94 16.45 5.86 19.31
N PHE A 95 15.48 5.84 18.40
CA PHE A 95 14.34 6.74 18.47
C PHE A 95 12.98 6.05 18.35
N ARG A 96 12.88 4.86 17.74
CA ARG A 96 11.61 4.24 17.34
C ARG A 96 11.65 2.71 17.45
N HIS A 97 11.82 2.19 18.65
CA HIS A 97 12.00 0.75 18.90
C HIS A 97 10.77 -0.09 18.52
N GLU A 98 9.58 0.51 18.51
CA GLU A 98 8.32 -0.14 18.18
C GLU A 98 8.25 -0.66 16.74
N PHE A 99 9.06 -0.11 15.82
CA PHE A 99 9.14 -0.58 14.42
C PHE A 99 10.14 -1.72 14.20
N LEU A 100 10.82 -2.21 15.25
CA LEU A 100 11.78 -3.30 15.15
C LEU A 100 11.11 -4.69 15.11
N THR A 101 9.81 -4.79 15.40
CA THR A 101 9.02 -6.01 15.24
C THR A 101 9.12 -6.52 13.79
N ASN A 102 9.45 -7.80 13.62
CA ASN A 102 9.66 -8.44 12.31
C ASN A 102 10.73 -7.81 11.40
N TRP A 103 11.56 -6.89 11.92
CA TRP A 103 12.57 -6.16 11.15
C TRP A 103 13.57 -7.06 10.42
N PHE A 104 13.95 -8.19 11.04
CA PHE A 104 14.79 -9.20 10.38
C PHE A 104 14.12 -9.73 9.11
N MET A 105 12.88 -10.22 9.19
CA MET A 105 12.18 -10.80 8.04
C MET A 105 11.83 -9.76 6.98
N GLN A 106 11.49 -8.53 7.37
CA GLN A 106 11.26 -7.42 6.44
C GLN A 106 12.54 -7.08 5.65
N THR A 107 13.68 -7.00 6.33
CA THR A 107 14.96 -6.75 5.67
C THR A 107 15.40 -7.94 4.81
N PHE A 108 15.33 -9.14 5.36
CA PHE A 108 15.76 -10.36 4.69
C PHE A 108 14.96 -10.57 3.39
N SER A 109 13.64 -10.45 3.47
CA SER A 109 12.77 -10.54 2.28
C SER A 109 13.05 -9.46 1.24
N THR A 110 13.40 -8.24 1.67
CA THR A 110 13.79 -7.14 0.78
C THR A 110 15.11 -7.41 0.06
N VAL A 111 16.16 -7.80 0.80
CA VAL A 111 17.52 -8.01 0.28
C VAL A 111 17.57 -9.20 -0.68
N PHE A 112 16.77 -10.23 -0.40
CA PHE A 112 16.67 -11.43 -1.22
C PHE A 112 15.56 -11.38 -2.27
N PHE A 113 14.91 -10.22 -2.45
CA PHE A 113 13.91 -9.96 -3.49
C PHE A 113 12.71 -10.92 -3.46
N PHE A 114 12.20 -11.24 -2.26
CA PHE A 114 10.92 -11.96 -2.08
C PHE A 114 9.93 -11.21 -1.17
N ASN A 115 10.17 -9.93 -0.88
CA ASN A 115 9.34 -9.12 0.01
C ASN A 115 7.86 -9.11 -0.41
N ASN A 116 7.56 -9.10 -1.72
CA ASN A 116 6.17 -9.18 -2.20
C ASN A 116 5.44 -10.46 -1.73
N TRP A 117 6.11 -11.61 -1.70
CA TRP A 117 5.53 -12.86 -1.18
C TRP A 117 5.50 -12.91 0.35
N TYR A 118 6.49 -12.29 1.00
CA TYR A 118 6.44 -12.11 2.45
C TYR A 118 5.22 -11.28 2.85
N GLN A 119 4.93 -10.16 2.17
CA GLN A 119 3.73 -9.37 2.45
C GLN A 119 2.44 -10.17 2.24
N ILE A 120 2.35 -10.96 1.16
CA ILE A 120 1.20 -11.88 0.96
C ILE A 120 1.04 -12.85 2.14
N SER A 121 2.15 -13.39 2.67
CA SER A 121 2.12 -14.35 3.77
C SER A 121 1.77 -13.76 5.13
N GLN A 122 1.92 -12.45 5.32
CA GLN A 122 1.59 -11.80 6.59
C GLN A 122 0.09 -11.55 6.75
N GLY A 123 -0.72 -11.74 5.69
CA GLY A 123 -2.18 -11.54 5.75
C GLY A 123 -2.62 -10.09 5.99
N ALA A 124 -1.71 -9.19 6.35
CA ALA A 124 -1.95 -7.77 6.46
C ALA A 124 -2.30 -7.22 5.08
N SER A 125 -3.48 -6.61 4.95
CA SER A 125 -3.81 -5.88 3.73
C SER A 125 -2.71 -4.86 3.46
N TYR A 126 -2.28 -4.71 2.21
CA TYR A 126 -1.35 -3.64 1.82
C TYR A 126 -1.82 -2.26 2.33
N PHE A 127 -3.13 -2.08 2.50
CA PHE A 127 -3.76 -0.85 2.98
C PHE A 127 -4.07 -0.84 4.48
N ALA A 128 -3.86 -1.97 5.19
CA ALA A 128 -4.00 -2.06 6.64
C ALA A 128 -2.71 -1.55 7.33
N GLU A 129 -2.52 -0.23 7.37
CA GLU A 129 -1.29 0.43 7.82
C GLU A 129 -1.19 0.64 9.36
N ILE A 130 -2.08 0.04 10.17
CA ILE A 130 -2.14 0.31 11.62
C ILE A 130 -1.38 -0.69 12.50
N ILE A 131 -1.53 -2.00 12.31
CA ILE A 131 -1.10 -2.96 13.36
C ILE A 131 0.43 -3.15 13.38
N GLN A 132 1.09 -3.12 12.21
CA GLN A 132 2.56 -3.17 12.11
C GLN A 132 3.04 -2.39 10.88
N PRO A 133 3.20 -1.05 10.95
CA PRO A 133 3.61 -0.27 9.79
C PRO A 133 5.07 -0.58 9.43
N SER A 134 5.29 -1.49 8.47
CA SER A 134 6.63 -1.80 8.00
C SER A 134 7.17 -0.65 7.15
N LEU A 135 8.29 -0.05 7.57
CA LEU A 135 8.96 1.02 6.81
C LEU A 135 9.53 0.56 5.46
N LEU A 136 9.54 -0.76 5.22
CA LEU A 136 10.10 -1.38 4.02
C LEU A 136 9.02 -1.95 3.10
N THR A 137 7.73 -1.82 3.42
CA THR A 137 6.64 -2.44 2.66
C THR A 137 6.72 -2.12 1.18
N HIS A 138 6.88 -0.84 0.82
CA HIS A 138 6.98 -0.40 -0.58
C HIS A 138 8.10 -1.07 -1.39
N LEU A 139 9.09 -1.70 -0.76
CA LEU A 139 10.16 -2.42 -1.46
C LEU A 139 9.71 -3.77 -2.04
N TRP A 140 8.45 -4.18 -1.83
CA TRP A 140 7.79 -5.28 -2.56
C TRP A 140 7.97 -5.13 -4.08
N TYR A 141 7.86 -3.91 -4.59
CA TYR A 141 8.01 -3.58 -6.00
C TYR A 141 9.40 -3.99 -6.53
N LEU A 142 10.44 -3.79 -5.71
CA LEU A 142 11.80 -4.13 -6.09
C LEU A 142 11.97 -5.64 -6.26
N SER A 143 11.28 -6.42 -5.42
CA SER A 143 11.21 -7.88 -5.52
C SER A 143 10.56 -8.29 -6.83
N LEU A 144 9.37 -7.75 -7.11
CA LEU A 144 8.65 -7.99 -8.37
C LEU A 144 9.49 -7.64 -9.60
N TYR A 145 10.19 -6.50 -9.58
CA TYR A 145 11.07 -6.05 -10.65
C TYR A 145 12.21 -7.04 -10.93
N VAL A 146 12.91 -7.50 -9.89
CA VAL A 146 14.03 -8.46 -10.04
C VAL A 146 13.53 -9.82 -10.49
N GLN A 147 12.44 -10.32 -9.92
CA GLN A 147 11.82 -11.58 -10.34
C GLN A 147 11.40 -11.53 -11.82
N SER A 148 10.77 -10.43 -12.25
CA SER A 148 10.36 -10.22 -13.65
C SER A 148 11.56 -10.18 -14.61
N ILE A 149 12.68 -9.58 -14.19
CA ILE A 149 13.94 -9.62 -14.96
C ILE A 149 14.45 -11.05 -15.11
N ILE A 150 14.38 -11.87 -14.06
CA ILE A 150 14.82 -13.27 -14.11
C ILE A 150 13.94 -14.02 -15.11
N VAL A 151 12.62 -13.91 -14.99
CA VAL A 151 11.67 -14.60 -15.89
C VAL A 151 11.90 -14.20 -17.35
N ILE A 152 11.98 -12.91 -17.67
CA ILE A 152 12.21 -12.46 -19.05
C ILE A 152 13.55 -12.97 -19.59
N GLN A 153 14.62 -12.96 -18.79
CA GLN A 153 15.91 -13.49 -19.25
C GLN A 153 15.88 -15.00 -19.50
N LEU A 154 15.14 -15.77 -18.69
CA LEU A 154 14.93 -17.19 -18.93
C LEU A 154 14.16 -17.42 -20.24
N LEU A 155 13.12 -16.63 -20.50
CA LEU A 155 12.38 -16.67 -21.77
C LEU A 155 13.29 -16.34 -22.96
N PHE A 156 14.15 -15.33 -22.85
CA PHE A 156 15.12 -15.01 -23.90
C PHE A 156 16.22 -16.07 -24.08
N LYS A 157 16.58 -16.80 -23.03
CA LYS A 157 17.60 -17.85 -23.10
C LYS A 157 17.05 -19.15 -23.68
N PHE A 158 15.87 -19.58 -23.23
CA PHE A 158 15.33 -20.91 -23.52
C PHE A 158 14.20 -20.92 -24.56
N VAL A 159 13.42 -19.85 -24.65
CA VAL A 159 12.21 -19.79 -25.51
C VAL A 159 12.47 -19.00 -26.80
N ARG A 160 13.18 -17.87 -26.74
CA ARG A 160 13.55 -17.08 -27.93
C ARG A 160 14.25 -17.88 -29.04
N PRO A 161 15.13 -18.87 -28.76
CA PRO A 161 15.75 -19.69 -29.80
C PRO A 161 14.79 -20.59 -30.57
N LEU A 162 13.60 -20.88 -30.01
CA LEU A 162 12.58 -21.71 -30.66
C LEU A 162 11.88 -20.97 -31.82
N PHE A 163 12.06 -19.65 -31.93
CA PHE A 163 11.42 -18.81 -32.92
C PHE A 163 12.42 -18.25 -33.93
N SER A 164 12.24 -18.59 -35.20
CA SER A 164 13.04 -18.02 -36.29
C SER A 164 12.77 -16.52 -36.49
N ARG A 165 11.54 -16.06 -36.21
CA ARG A 165 11.15 -14.64 -36.33
C ARG A 165 10.83 -14.05 -34.97
N ARG A 166 11.43 -12.90 -34.67
CA ARG A 166 11.27 -12.20 -33.38
C ARG A 166 9.83 -11.81 -33.03
N HIS A 167 8.97 -11.55 -34.01
CA HIS A 167 7.57 -11.18 -33.72
C HIS A 167 6.77 -12.36 -33.17
N TYR A 168 7.09 -13.61 -33.55
CA TYR A 168 6.43 -14.78 -32.94
C TYR A 168 6.80 -14.92 -31.47
N PHE A 169 8.08 -14.73 -31.13
CA PHE A 169 8.49 -14.63 -29.73
C PHE A 169 7.81 -13.45 -29.01
N GLY A 170 7.67 -12.31 -29.69
CA GLY A 170 6.92 -11.17 -29.18
C GLY A 170 5.45 -11.52 -28.87
N TYR A 171 4.75 -12.23 -29.76
CA TYR A 171 3.39 -12.72 -29.50
C TYR A 171 3.35 -13.71 -28.33
N THR A 172 4.36 -14.55 -28.15
CA THR A 172 4.48 -15.41 -26.96
C THR A 172 4.58 -14.58 -25.67
N LEU A 173 5.38 -13.51 -25.65
CA LEU A 173 5.46 -12.62 -24.48
C LEU A 173 4.13 -11.91 -24.20
N ILE A 174 3.42 -11.47 -25.24
CA ILE A 174 2.06 -10.91 -25.09
C ILE A 174 1.08 -11.96 -24.58
N GLY A 175 1.12 -13.19 -25.08
CA GLY A 175 0.29 -14.29 -24.58
C GLY A 175 0.53 -14.59 -23.10
N LEU A 176 1.80 -14.62 -22.67
CA LEU A 176 2.16 -14.77 -21.24
C LEU A 176 1.74 -13.55 -20.40
N SER A 177 1.78 -12.35 -20.98
CA SER A 177 1.29 -11.12 -20.35
C SER A 177 -0.22 -11.19 -20.11
N LEU A 178 -0.99 -11.65 -21.11
CA LEU A 178 -2.44 -11.88 -20.98
C LEU A 178 -2.76 -13.02 -20.02
N LEU A 179 -1.95 -14.07 -19.97
CA LEU A 179 -2.10 -15.14 -18.98
C LEU A 179 -1.91 -14.62 -17.55
N SER A 180 -0.92 -13.74 -17.34
CA SER A 180 -0.69 -13.09 -16.05
C SER A 180 -1.87 -12.18 -15.64
N LEU A 181 -2.45 -11.43 -16.59
CA LEU A 181 -3.71 -10.72 -16.37
C LEU A 181 -4.85 -11.68 -16.02
N LEU A 182 -5.02 -12.77 -16.78
CA LEU A 182 -6.09 -13.74 -16.52
C LEU A 182 -5.97 -14.33 -15.11
N THR A 183 -4.75 -14.64 -14.65
CA THR A 183 -4.53 -15.06 -13.27
C THR A 183 -4.97 -14.00 -12.25
N MET A 184 -4.73 -12.72 -12.51
CA MET A 184 -5.23 -11.63 -11.66
C MET A 184 -6.75 -11.61 -11.63
N VAL A 185 -7.41 -11.69 -12.79
CA VAL A 185 -8.88 -11.65 -12.89
C VAL A 185 -9.52 -12.84 -12.18
N LEU A 186 -8.95 -14.04 -12.31
CA LEU A 186 -9.49 -15.27 -11.71
C LEU A 186 -9.28 -15.35 -10.20
N LEU A 187 -8.23 -14.72 -9.67
CA LEU A 187 -7.91 -14.73 -8.23
C LEU A 187 -8.46 -13.51 -7.49
N PHE A 188 -8.92 -12.48 -8.19
CA PHE A 188 -9.47 -11.29 -7.57
C PHE A 188 -10.95 -11.51 -7.24
N GLU A 189 -11.29 -11.35 -5.97
CA GLU A 189 -12.66 -11.38 -5.49
C GLU A 189 -13.10 -9.93 -5.22
N PRO A 190 -14.14 -9.42 -5.92
CA PRO A 190 -14.68 -8.09 -5.68
C PRO A 190 -15.09 -7.90 -4.22
N GLY A 191 -14.71 -6.77 -3.64
CA GLY A 191 -15.05 -6.43 -2.25
C GLY A 191 -14.20 -7.13 -1.20
N SER A 192 -13.13 -7.86 -1.57
CA SER A 192 -12.17 -8.44 -0.62
C SER A 192 -10.77 -7.82 -0.75
N ASP A 193 -9.88 -8.18 0.18
CA ASP A 193 -8.50 -7.67 0.20
C ASP A 193 -7.71 -8.02 -1.09
N PRO A 194 -7.26 -7.03 -1.88
CA PRO A 194 -6.55 -7.31 -3.13
C PRO A 194 -5.08 -7.72 -2.97
N THR A 195 -4.55 -7.84 -1.75
CA THR A 195 -3.12 -8.06 -1.46
C THR A 195 -2.49 -9.18 -2.29
N ARG A 196 -3.16 -10.34 -2.38
CA ARG A 196 -2.65 -11.50 -3.14
C ARG A 196 -2.46 -11.20 -4.62
N VAL A 197 -3.42 -10.53 -5.25
CA VAL A 197 -3.34 -10.21 -6.68
C VAL A 197 -2.49 -8.97 -6.94
N TYR A 198 -2.40 -8.04 -5.99
CA TYR A 198 -1.64 -6.81 -6.10
C TYR A 198 -0.12 -7.05 -6.01
N TYR A 199 0.32 -7.95 -5.13
CA TYR A 199 1.73 -8.30 -4.92
C TYR A 199 2.23 -9.52 -5.71
N GLY A 200 1.33 -10.37 -6.19
CA GLY A 200 1.66 -11.62 -6.86
C GLY A 200 2.55 -11.40 -8.08
N THR A 201 3.66 -12.13 -8.16
CA THR A 201 4.52 -12.09 -9.35
C THR A 201 3.77 -12.60 -10.58
N ASP A 202 3.02 -13.68 -10.40
CA ASP A 202 2.16 -14.33 -11.39
C ASP A 202 1.05 -13.42 -11.91
N THR A 203 0.51 -12.53 -11.06
CA THR A 203 -0.56 -11.59 -11.40
C THR A 203 -0.07 -10.23 -11.89
N ARG A 204 1.24 -9.92 -11.77
CA ARG A 204 1.81 -8.60 -12.11
C ARG A 204 2.91 -8.64 -13.16
N LEU A 205 3.36 -9.84 -13.57
CA LEU A 205 4.36 -10.02 -14.62
C LEU A 205 3.93 -9.41 -15.96
N PHE A 206 2.61 -9.23 -16.15
CA PHE A 206 2.03 -8.67 -17.37
C PHE A 206 2.67 -7.36 -17.81
N SER A 207 3.02 -6.44 -16.89
CA SER A 207 3.55 -5.11 -17.23
C SER A 207 4.89 -5.17 -17.94
N MET A 208 5.83 -5.96 -17.41
CA MET A 208 7.17 -6.09 -18.01
C MET A 208 7.13 -6.95 -19.28
N LEU A 209 6.30 -8.01 -19.30
CA LEU A 209 6.12 -8.85 -20.50
C LEU A 209 5.49 -8.08 -21.66
N LEU A 210 4.48 -7.24 -21.40
CA LEU A 210 3.85 -6.39 -22.41
C LEU A 210 4.90 -5.48 -23.07
N GLY A 211 5.68 -4.77 -22.25
CA GLY A 211 6.73 -3.88 -22.73
C GLY A 211 7.80 -4.60 -23.55
N ALA A 212 8.27 -5.77 -23.10
CA ALA A 212 9.26 -6.57 -23.83
C ALA A 212 8.68 -7.17 -25.13
N GLY A 213 7.44 -7.68 -25.09
CA GLY A 213 6.74 -8.28 -26.22
C GLY A 213 6.53 -7.29 -27.36
N LEU A 214 6.07 -6.07 -27.05
CA LEU A 214 5.84 -5.03 -28.05
C LEU A 214 7.13 -4.65 -28.80
N VAL A 215 8.28 -4.60 -28.11
CA VAL A 215 9.58 -4.37 -28.74
C VAL A 215 9.99 -5.53 -29.67
N CYS A 216 9.72 -6.77 -29.27
CA CYS A 216 10.00 -7.94 -30.10
C CYS A 216 9.09 -8.02 -31.35
N ILE A 217 7.85 -7.52 -31.26
CA ILE A 217 6.93 -7.40 -32.41
C ILE A 217 7.42 -6.29 -33.34
N ASN A 218 7.46 -5.05 -32.85
CA ASN A 218 7.89 -3.89 -33.62
C ASN A 218 9.22 -3.36 -33.07
N PRO A 219 10.34 -3.66 -33.74
CA PRO A 219 11.63 -3.25 -33.27
C PRO A 219 11.66 -1.73 -33.45
N LEU A 220 12.08 -1.01 -32.43
CA LEU A 220 12.27 0.44 -32.52
C LEU A 220 13.45 0.75 -33.47
N TYR A 221 13.31 0.52 -34.77
CA TYR A 221 14.13 1.14 -35.79
C TYR A 221 13.49 2.48 -36.08
N ARG A 222 14.21 3.56 -35.75
CA ARG A 222 13.82 4.93 -36.11
C ARG A 222 13.38 4.92 -37.57
N SER A 223 12.09 5.10 -37.83
CA SER A 223 11.68 5.46 -39.19
C SER A 223 12.07 6.90 -39.43
N THR A 224 12.50 7.12 -40.66
CA THR A 224 12.90 8.39 -41.22
C THR A 224 11.82 9.46 -41.01
N HIS A 225 12.30 10.68 -40.73
CA HIS A 225 11.53 11.91 -40.60
C HIS A 225 10.49 12.04 -41.72
N GLY A 226 9.22 11.81 -41.40
CA GLY A 226 8.11 12.35 -42.18
C GLY A 226 7.99 13.84 -41.88
N LYS A 227 7.63 14.65 -42.88
CA LYS A 227 7.42 16.10 -42.72
C LYS A 227 6.17 16.44 -41.88
N ASP A 228 5.36 15.45 -41.51
CA ASP A 228 4.12 15.61 -40.77
C ASP A 228 4.35 15.40 -39.27
N GLU A 229 4.68 16.49 -38.56
CA GLU A 229 4.87 16.48 -37.10
C GLU A 229 3.54 16.44 -36.32
N ILE A 230 2.40 16.77 -36.96
CA ILE A 230 1.12 16.95 -36.27
C ILE A 230 0.55 15.61 -35.82
N ARG A 231 0.54 14.59 -36.68
CA ARG A 231 -0.03 13.28 -36.34
C ARG A 231 0.72 12.59 -35.18
N PRO A 232 2.07 12.53 -35.16
CA PRO A 232 2.81 12.02 -34.01
C PRO A 232 2.59 12.83 -32.73
N LEU A 233 2.46 14.16 -32.86
CA LEU A 233 2.20 15.04 -31.72
C LEU A 233 0.83 14.76 -31.09
N LEU A 234 -0.23 14.64 -31.91
CA LEU A 234 -1.57 14.31 -31.44
C LEU A 234 -1.63 12.92 -30.79
N LEU A 235 -0.93 11.93 -31.36
CA LEU A 235 -0.84 10.58 -30.78
C LEU A 235 -0.16 10.62 -29.39
N GLN A 236 0.99 11.28 -29.29
CA GLN A 236 1.72 11.40 -28.02
C GLN A 236 0.91 12.19 -26.98
N GLY A 237 0.34 13.32 -27.38
CA GLY A 237 -0.49 14.16 -26.51
C GLY A 237 -1.72 13.41 -26.01
N GLY A 238 -2.43 12.71 -26.89
CA GLY A 238 -3.60 11.91 -26.53
C GLY A 238 -3.25 10.76 -25.58
N LEU A 239 -2.20 10.00 -25.85
CA LEU A 239 -1.78 8.90 -24.97
C LEU A 239 -1.34 9.40 -23.59
N LEU A 240 -0.58 10.50 -23.53
CA LEU A 240 -0.18 11.10 -22.25
C LEU A 240 -1.37 11.69 -21.50
N ALA A 241 -2.33 12.31 -22.19
CA ALA A 241 -3.55 12.83 -21.58
C ALA A 241 -4.40 11.70 -20.97
N ILE A 242 -4.62 10.60 -21.72
CA ILE A 242 -5.33 9.42 -21.20
C ILE A 242 -4.61 8.85 -19.99
N MET A 243 -3.28 8.71 -20.06
CA MET A 243 -2.48 8.22 -18.93
C MET A 243 -2.64 9.12 -17.68
N VAL A 244 -2.63 10.45 -17.86
CA VAL A 244 -2.86 11.40 -16.75
C VAL A 244 -4.28 11.26 -16.20
N VAL A 245 -5.32 11.18 -17.04
CA VAL A 245 -6.70 10.97 -16.59
C VAL A 245 -6.82 9.69 -15.76
N MET A 246 -6.23 8.58 -16.22
CA MET A 246 -6.25 7.32 -15.48
C MET A 246 -5.55 7.42 -14.12
N LEU A 247 -4.45 8.19 -14.01
CA LEU A 247 -3.75 8.46 -12.74
C LEU A 247 -4.60 9.25 -11.73
N PHE A 248 -5.67 9.92 -12.16
CA PHE A 248 -6.59 10.66 -11.30
C PHE A 248 -7.93 9.94 -11.05
N MET A 249 -8.27 8.92 -11.84
CA MET A 249 -9.62 8.34 -11.85
C MET A 249 -9.65 6.86 -11.44
N ILE A 250 -8.57 6.10 -11.64
CA ILE A 250 -8.57 4.67 -11.31
C ILE A 250 -8.27 4.50 -9.84
N GLU A 251 -9.21 3.98 -9.07
CA GLU A 251 -9.04 3.72 -7.65
C GLU A 251 -8.42 2.35 -7.38
N ASP A 252 -7.57 2.25 -6.38
CA ASP A 252 -6.93 1.00 -5.95
C ASP A 252 -7.90 0.00 -5.33
N SER A 253 -9.08 0.44 -4.90
CA SER A 253 -10.17 -0.43 -4.40
C SER A 253 -11.15 -0.87 -5.49
N SER A 254 -11.13 -0.23 -6.67
CA SER A 254 -12.14 -0.50 -7.69
C SER A 254 -11.97 -1.89 -8.30
N THR A 255 -13.07 -2.62 -8.49
CA THR A 255 -13.09 -3.89 -9.22
C THR A 255 -12.53 -3.74 -10.64
N PHE A 256 -12.79 -2.60 -11.30
CA PHE A 256 -12.27 -2.31 -12.63
C PHE A 256 -10.74 -2.39 -12.69
N THR A 257 -10.05 -1.95 -11.63
CA THR A 257 -8.59 -1.94 -11.54
C THR A 257 -7.99 -3.33 -11.74
N TYR A 258 -8.56 -4.34 -11.09
CA TYR A 258 -8.07 -5.71 -11.09
C TYR A 258 -8.63 -6.56 -12.25
N TRP A 259 -9.82 -6.23 -12.77
CA TRP A 259 -10.39 -6.92 -13.93
C TRP A 259 -9.81 -6.51 -15.28
N GLY A 260 -8.99 -5.46 -15.33
CA GLY A 260 -8.31 -5.06 -16.56
C GLY A 260 -7.84 -3.61 -16.60
N GLY A 261 -8.29 -2.76 -15.68
CA GLY A 261 -7.91 -1.34 -15.61
C GLY A 261 -6.40 -1.14 -15.52
N MET A 262 -5.70 -1.92 -14.69
CA MET A 262 -4.23 -1.89 -14.63
C MET A 262 -3.58 -2.32 -15.94
N TYR A 263 -4.14 -3.31 -16.65
CA TYR A 263 -3.59 -3.77 -17.92
C TYR A 263 -3.83 -2.77 -19.05
N LEU A 264 -5.01 -2.14 -19.06
CA LEU A 264 -5.31 -1.04 -19.98
C LEU A 264 -4.34 0.12 -19.78
N PHE A 265 -4.06 0.46 -18.51
CA PHE A 265 -3.08 1.48 -18.17
C PHE A 265 -1.68 1.12 -18.69
N ASP A 266 -1.29 -0.14 -18.59
CA ASP A 266 -0.03 -0.63 -19.13
C ASP A 266 0.06 -0.53 -20.65
N ILE A 267 -1.05 -0.80 -21.36
CA ILE A 267 -1.12 -0.63 -22.82
C ILE A 267 -0.93 0.84 -23.18
N VAL A 268 -1.68 1.75 -22.55
CA VAL A 268 -1.57 3.20 -22.79
C VAL A 268 -0.15 3.67 -22.51
N THR A 269 0.43 3.25 -21.38
CA THR A 269 1.80 3.57 -20.99
C THR A 269 2.81 3.04 -21.99
N ALA A 270 2.68 1.78 -22.43
CA ALA A 270 3.60 1.17 -23.38
C ALA A 270 3.56 1.90 -24.72
N LEU A 271 2.37 2.22 -25.22
CA LEU A 271 2.19 2.99 -26.45
C LEU A 271 2.76 4.41 -26.31
N ALA A 272 2.52 5.08 -25.18
CA ALA A 272 3.07 6.40 -24.90
C ALA A 272 4.61 6.36 -24.91
N VAL A 273 5.21 5.42 -24.19
CA VAL A 273 6.66 5.25 -24.13
C VAL A 273 7.25 4.91 -25.50
N LEU A 274 6.67 3.95 -26.23
CA LEU A 274 7.15 3.58 -27.57
C LEU A 274 7.04 4.74 -28.55
N SER A 275 5.94 5.51 -28.50
CA SER A 275 5.77 6.71 -29.35
C SER A 275 6.80 7.79 -29.06
N LEU A 276 7.19 7.98 -27.78
CA LEU A 276 8.25 8.90 -27.36
C LEU A 276 9.68 8.43 -27.70
N LEU A 277 9.87 7.13 -27.90
CA LEU A 277 11.13 6.57 -28.37
C LEU A 277 11.26 6.64 -29.90
N TYR A 278 10.12 6.63 -30.61
CA TYR A 278 10.07 6.56 -32.06
C TYR A 278 10.02 7.93 -32.74
N TYR A 279 9.18 8.85 -32.24
CA TYR A 279 8.95 10.16 -32.85
C TYR A 279 9.64 11.28 -32.06
N ASP A 280 10.25 12.21 -32.79
CA ASP A 280 10.81 13.45 -32.27
C ASP A 280 9.77 14.58 -32.44
N THR A 281 9.24 15.09 -31.33
CA THR A 281 8.17 16.09 -31.31
C THR A 281 8.48 17.16 -30.25
N ILE A 282 7.66 18.21 -30.15
CA ILE A 282 7.77 19.17 -29.05
C ILE A 282 7.57 18.53 -27.68
N ILE A 283 6.66 17.55 -27.55
CA ILE A 283 6.45 16.81 -26.29
C ILE A 283 7.72 16.05 -25.90
N GLN A 284 8.33 15.34 -26.85
CA GLN A 284 9.59 14.64 -26.63
C GLN A 284 10.69 15.61 -26.14
N ARG A 285 10.79 16.79 -26.78
CA ARG A 285 11.79 17.82 -26.44
C ARG A 285 11.57 18.41 -25.06
N VAL A 286 10.32 18.72 -24.69
CA VAL A 286 9.94 19.20 -23.35
C VAL A 286 10.27 18.15 -22.29
N LEU A 287 9.91 16.89 -22.52
CA LEU A 287 10.25 15.79 -21.61
C LEU A 287 11.75 15.51 -21.56
N SER A 288 12.52 15.94 -22.56
CA SER A 288 13.98 15.82 -22.58
C SER A 288 14.69 17.05 -21.97
N PHE A 289 13.95 17.96 -21.34
CA PHE A 289 14.53 19.12 -20.67
C PHE A 289 15.53 18.69 -19.59
N ARG A 290 16.64 19.44 -19.48
CA ARG A 290 17.78 19.03 -18.65
C ARG A 290 17.42 18.94 -17.17
N ALA A 291 16.61 19.87 -16.65
CA ALA A 291 16.24 19.89 -15.24
C ALA A 291 15.39 18.66 -14.86
N THR A 292 14.36 18.34 -15.64
CA THR A 292 13.49 17.18 -15.40
C THR A 292 14.24 15.86 -15.57
N THR A 293 15.18 15.81 -16.52
CA THR A 293 16.06 14.64 -16.70
C THR A 293 16.99 14.43 -15.49
N ILE A 294 17.44 15.50 -14.83
CA ILE A 294 18.26 15.40 -13.61
C ILE A 294 17.41 14.84 -12.47
N LEU A 295 16.18 15.35 -12.30
CA LEU A 295 15.24 14.85 -11.29
C LEU A 295 14.86 13.38 -11.56
N GLY A 296 14.71 12.98 -12.81
CA GLY A 296 14.50 11.58 -13.21
C GLY A 296 15.63 10.62 -12.83
N ARG A 297 16.83 11.13 -12.55
CA ARG A 297 17.93 10.30 -12.02
C ARG A 297 17.74 9.99 -10.53
N LEU A 298 16.99 10.84 -9.83
CA LEU A 298 16.68 10.71 -8.42
C LEU A 298 15.48 9.79 -8.16
N SER A 299 14.72 9.38 -9.19
CA SER A 299 13.52 8.55 -9.01
C SER A 299 13.75 7.28 -8.20
N TYR A 300 14.90 6.61 -8.37
CA TYR A 300 15.20 5.40 -7.58
C TYR A 300 15.51 5.71 -6.12
N PRO A 301 16.45 6.61 -5.78
CA PRO A 301 16.61 7.08 -4.40
C PRO A 301 15.33 7.63 -3.76
N MET A 302 14.52 8.40 -4.52
CA MET A 302 13.23 8.89 -4.06
C MET A 302 12.28 7.75 -3.72
N TYR A 303 12.24 6.70 -4.56
CA TYR A 303 11.47 5.50 -4.27
C TYR A 303 11.92 4.82 -2.97
N LEU A 304 13.22 4.79 -2.67
CA LEU A 304 13.70 4.18 -1.43
C LEU A 304 13.29 4.98 -0.19
N TRP A 305 13.29 6.31 -0.28
CA TRP A 305 13.10 7.19 0.88
C TRP A 305 11.66 7.67 1.11
N TYR A 306 10.81 7.73 0.09
CA TYR A 306 9.50 8.37 0.25
C TYR A 306 8.64 7.71 1.33
N TYR A 307 8.59 6.38 1.34
CA TYR A 307 7.70 5.63 2.21
C TYR A 307 8.19 5.62 3.67
N PRO A 308 9.48 5.38 3.98
CA PRO A 308 9.97 5.54 5.35
C PRO A 308 9.78 6.95 5.91
N VAL A 309 9.96 7.99 5.08
CA VAL A 309 9.76 9.38 5.51
C VAL A 309 8.28 9.66 5.75
N TYR A 310 7.41 9.19 4.85
CA TYR A 310 5.96 9.30 4.95
C TYR A 310 5.46 8.64 6.25
N ILE A 311 5.71 7.34 6.45
CA ILE A 311 5.28 6.62 7.67
C ILE A 311 5.97 7.19 8.93
N GLY A 312 7.27 7.44 8.88
CA GLY A 312 8.05 7.82 10.05
C GLY A 312 7.70 9.19 10.63
N LEU A 313 7.31 10.16 9.79
CA LEU A 313 6.96 11.52 10.19
C LEU A 313 5.46 11.78 10.33
N TYR A 314 4.61 10.82 9.94
CA TYR A 314 3.16 11.00 9.97
C TYR A 314 2.61 11.18 11.40
N ASN A 315 3.08 10.39 12.38
CA ASN A 315 2.53 10.37 13.74
C ASN A 315 2.69 11.68 14.54
N HIS A 316 3.45 12.67 14.07
CA HIS A 316 3.60 13.98 14.73
C HIS A 316 2.79 15.10 14.05
N ALA A 317 2.15 14.83 12.91
CA ALA A 317 1.39 15.85 12.18
C ALA A 317 0.05 16.20 12.87
N GLY A 318 -0.48 15.33 13.73
CA GLY A 318 -1.64 15.64 14.59
C GLY A 318 -1.37 16.72 15.64
N GLN A 319 -0.10 17.01 15.96
CA GLN A 319 0.29 17.99 16.99
C GLN A 319 0.68 19.36 16.42
N LEU A 320 0.78 19.52 15.10
CA LEU A 320 1.22 20.75 14.46
C LEU A 320 0.08 21.33 13.58
N PRO A 321 -0.45 22.53 13.89
CA PRO A 321 -1.61 23.11 13.20
C PRO A 321 -1.32 23.64 11.77
N ALA A 322 -0.55 22.93 10.96
CA ALA A 322 -0.19 23.40 9.62
C ALA A 322 -0.12 22.25 8.59
N PHE A 323 -1.28 21.76 8.18
CA PHE A 323 -1.49 20.94 6.98
C PHE A 323 -0.63 21.40 5.77
N PHE A 324 -0.40 22.71 5.64
CA PHE A 324 0.41 23.31 4.58
C PHE A 324 1.94 23.29 4.78
N LEU A 325 2.47 23.08 6.00
CA LEU A 325 3.92 22.96 6.22
C LEU A 325 4.44 21.52 6.15
N HIS A 326 3.63 20.51 6.48
CA HIS A 326 4.10 19.13 6.59
C HIS A 326 4.52 18.52 5.25
N ILE A 327 3.67 18.60 4.22
CA ILE A 327 3.96 17.97 2.92
C ILE A 327 5.21 18.58 2.26
N PRO A 328 5.38 19.91 2.17
CA PRO A 328 6.59 20.50 1.58
C PRO A 328 7.87 20.14 2.35
N VAL A 329 7.81 20.05 3.69
CA VAL A 329 8.96 19.64 4.51
C VAL A 329 9.33 18.19 4.25
N GLN A 330 8.36 17.27 4.24
CA GLN A 330 8.63 15.86 3.94
C GLN A 330 9.17 15.68 2.52
N LEU A 331 8.63 16.39 1.53
CA LEU A 331 9.15 16.40 0.16
C LEU A 331 10.60 16.92 0.10
N ALA A 332 10.93 17.96 0.87
CA ALA A 332 12.30 18.48 0.96
C ALA A 332 13.26 17.46 1.60
N ILE A 333 12.82 16.74 2.64
CA ILE A 333 13.58 15.65 3.26
C ILE A 333 13.80 14.51 2.27
N ILE A 334 12.74 14.05 1.59
CA ILE A 334 12.82 13.00 0.56
C ILE A 334 13.81 13.41 -0.52
N LEU A 335 13.73 14.64 -1.02
CA LEU A 335 14.63 15.15 -2.05
C LEU A 335 16.07 15.23 -1.53
N GLY A 336 16.30 15.75 -0.33
CA GLY A 336 17.61 15.86 0.30
C GLY A 336 18.29 14.49 0.49
N LEU A 337 17.58 13.53 1.07
CA LEU A 337 18.04 12.15 1.24
C LEU A 337 18.30 11.48 -0.12
N SER A 338 17.42 11.69 -1.10
CA SER A 338 17.55 11.15 -2.45
C SER A 338 18.78 11.69 -3.17
N VAL A 339 19.05 12.98 -3.05
CA VAL A 339 20.23 13.64 -3.60
C VAL A 339 21.49 13.10 -2.92
N GLY A 340 21.50 13.00 -1.59
CA GLY A 340 22.60 12.41 -0.82
C GLY A 340 22.92 10.98 -1.27
N THR A 341 21.91 10.10 -1.31
CA THR A 341 22.04 8.72 -1.79
C THR A 341 22.49 8.67 -3.25
N TYR A 342 21.94 9.51 -4.12
CA TYR A 342 22.38 9.57 -5.52
C TYR A 342 23.86 9.89 -5.65
N PHE A 343 24.35 10.93 -4.96
CA PHE A 343 25.76 11.31 -5.01
C PHE A 343 26.70 10.28 -4.38
N LEU A 344 26.24 9.54 -3.36
CA LEU A 344 27.04 8.48 -2.75
C LEU A 344 27.28 7.30 -3.71
N PHE A 345 26.27 6.95 -4.52
CA PHE A 345 26.26 5.72 -5.31
C PHE A 345 26.34 5.90 -6.85
N ASP A 346 26.29 7.13 -7.37
CA ASP A 346 26.43 7.38 -8.82
C ASP A 346 27.82 6.91 -9.30
N LYS A 347 27.90 6.15 -10.40
CA LYS A 347 29.17 5.68 -10.97
C LYS A 347 30.12 6.80 -11.44
N LYS A 348 29.59 8.00 -11.74
CA LYS A 348 30.39 9.14 -12.24
C LYS A 348 30.89 10.07 -11.14
N LEU A 349 30.12 10.20 -10.06
CA LEU A 349 30.34 11.17 -8.98
C LEU A 349 30.54 10.50 -7.60
N GLY A 350 30.28 9.19 -7.53
CA GLY A 350 30.25 8.38 -6.32
C GLY A 350 31.56 8.36 -5.59
N ILE A 351 31.49 8.77 -4.33
CA ILE A 351 32.59 8.67 -3.36
C ILE A 351 32.89 7.19 -3.06
N VAL A 352 31.90 6.31 -3.20
CA VAL A 352 32.01 4.87 -2.92
C VAL A 352 31.90 4.06 -4.20
N LYS A 353 32.99 3.38 -4.56
CA LYS A 353 32.96 2.28 -5.53
C LYS A 353 32.88 0.99 -4.74
N PHE A 354 31.73 0.32 -4.77
CA PHE A 354 31.62 -1.01 -4.21
C PHE A 354 32.46 -1.98 -5.05
N PRO A 355 33.41 -2.71 -4.45
CA PRO A 355 34.10 -3.78 -5.15
C PRO A 355 33.07 -4.84 -5.55
N PRO A 356 33.24 -5.52 -6.69
CA PRO A 356 32.39 -6.64 -7.03
C PRO A 356 32.44 -7.68 -5.92
N PHE A 357 31.29 -8.24 -5.50
CA PHE A 357 31.18 -9.26 -4.44
C PHE A 357 32.19 -10.43 -4.55
N THR A 358 32.67 -10.70 -5.76
CA THR A 358 33.68 -11.72 -6.06
C THR A 358 35.12 -11.36 -5.68
N SER A 359 35.39 -10.14 -5.20
CA SER A 359 36.72 -9.66 -4.80
C SER A 359 36.79 -9.21 -3.33
N LEU A 360 35.78 -9.51 -2.51
CA LEU A 360 35.87 -9.28 -1.07
C LEU A 360 36.71 -10.38 -0.42
N SER A 361 38.01 -10.15 -0.28
CA SER A 361 38.86 -10.89 0.65
C SER A 361 39.28 -9.95 1.80
N LEU A 362 39.50 -10.51 3.00
CA LEU A 362 40.01 -9.71 4.13
C LEU A 362 41.36 -9.05 3.81
N THR A 363 42.17 -9.68 2.96
CA THR A 363 43.47 -9.16 2.52
C THR A 363 43.33 -7.96 1.58
N THR A 364 42.43 -8.03 0.60
CA THR A 364 42.17 -6.92 -0.35
C THR A 364 41.52 -5.74 0.34
N LEU A 365 40.63 -5.96 1.31
CA LEU A 365 40.04 -4.89 2.13
C LEU A 365 41.08 -4.16 2.98
N LYS A 366 42.06 -4.88 3.53
CA LYS A 366 43.15 -4.31 4.34
C LYS A 366 44.07 -3.43 3.49
N GLU A 367 44.48 -3.89 2.31
CA GLU A 367 45.29 -3.10 1.37
C GLU A 367 44.54 -1.88 0.83
N ASP A 368 43.26 -2.04 0.45
CA ASP A 368 42.43 -0.93 -0.01
C ASP A 368 42.24 0.14 1.08
N TRP A 369 42.11 -0.26 2.34
CA TRP A 369 41.98 0.67 3.46
C TRP A 369 43.27 1.44 3.71
N LEU A 370 44.44 0.76 3.70
CA LEU A 370 45.73 1.40 3.94
C LEU A 370 46.02 2.49 2.89
N HIS A 371 45.69 2.24 1.63
CA HIS A 371 45.94 3.16 0.50
C HIS A 371 44.75 4.06 0.15
N ALA A 372 43.62 3.97 0.87
CA ALA A 372 42.47 4.83 0.66
C ALA A 372 42.73 6.29 1.07
N SER A 373 42.19 7.23 0.30
CA SER A 373 42.15 8.65 0.67
C SER A 373 41.34 8.85 1.97
N ALA A 374 41.60 9.93 2.72
CA ALA A 374 40.88 10.24 3.96
C ALA A 374 39.35 10.26 3.76
N ARG A 375 38.87 10.79 2.62
CA ARG A 375 37.44 10.76 2.25
C ARG A 375 36.91 9.34 2.08
N ARG A 376 37.67 8.46 1.41
CA ARG A 376 37.28 7.05 1.22
C ARG A 376 37.29 6.28 2.55
N LYS A 377 38.24 6.56 3.45
CA LYS A 377 38.28 6.00 4.81
C LYS A 377 37.07 6.39 5.65
N ILE A 378 36.75 7.69 5.72
CA ILE A 378 35.55 8.20 6.42
C ILE A 378 34.30 7.50 5.88
N THR A 379 34.19 7.40 4.55
CA THR A 379 33.01 6.78 3.95
C THR A 379 32.93 5.30 4.29
N LEU A 380 34.01 4.52 4.13
CA LEU A 380 34.05 3.10 4.51
C LEU A 380 33.72 2.88 6.00
N SER A 381 34.23 3.74 6.88
CA SER A 381 33.91 3.71 8.31
C SER A 381 32.43 3.99 8.56
N SER A 382 31.81 4.97 7.89
CA SER A 382 30.37 5.22 7.99
C SER A 382 29.53 4.02 7.54
N TYR A 383 29.94 3.31 6.48
CA TYR A 383 29.27 2.07 6.06
C TYR A 383 29.46 0.94 7.07
N ALA A 384 30.65 0.78 7.64
CA ALA A 384 30.89 -0.21 8.68
C ALA A 384 30.02 0.09 9.91
N SER A 385 29.85 1.36 10.28
CA SER A 385 28.93 1.77 11.35
C SER A 385 27.47 1.49 11.00
N LEU A 386 27.01 1.80 9.77
CA LEU A 386 25.63 1.47 9.35
C LEU A 386 25.39 -0.04 9.29
N LEU A 387 26.39 -0.82 8.85
CA LEU A 387 26.33 -2.27 8.88
C LEU A 387 26.30 -2.80 10.32
N LEU A 388 27.05 -2.18 11.24
CA LEU A 388 27.01 -2.52 12.65
C LEU A 388 25.63 -2.22 13.25
N PHE A 389 25.06 -1.03 13.01
CA PHE A 389 23.70 -0.70 13.44
C PHE A 389 22.67 -1.65 12.85
N PHE A 390 22.84 -2.02 11.58
CA PHE A 390 22.02 -3.04 10.95
C PHE A 390 22.11 -4.38 11.71
N LEU A 391 23.31 -4.90 11.95
CA LEU A 391 23.52 -6.16 12.68
C LEU A 391 22.99 -6.10 14.12
N ILE A 392 23.17 -4.97 14.82
CA ILE A 392 22.61 -4.74 16.15
C ILE A 392 21.08 -4.76 16.08
N SER A 393 20.47 -4.08 15.10
CA SER A 393 19.01 -4.06 14.95
C SER A 393 18.43 -5.44 14.65
N LEU A 394 19.18 -6.29 13.93
CA LEU A 394 18.79 -7.69 13.74
C LEU A 394 18.83 -8.47 15.05
N GLY A 395 19.88 -8.27 15.87
CA GLY A 395 19.98 -8.89 17.19
C GLY A 395 18.87 -8.45 18.14
N VAL A 396 18.60 -7.13 18.22
CA VAL A 396 17.52 -6.58 19.04
C VAL A 396 16.16 -7.08 18.56
N SER A 397 15.90 -7.06 17.25
CA SER A 397 14.65 -7.56 16.66
C SER A 397 14.43 -9.03 16.99
N ALA A 398 15.46 -9.88 16.89
CA ALA A 398 15.37 -11.30 17.25
C ALA A 398 15.15 -11.53 18.76
N MET A 399 15.57 -10.60 19.63
CA MET A 399 15.27 -10.64 21.06
C MET A 399 13.86 -10.12 21.38
N GLN A 400 13.33 -9.16 20.59
CA GLN A 400 12.00 -8.58 20.76
C GLN A 400 10.87 -9.43 20.16
N SER A 401 11.15 -10.18 19.07
CA SER A 401 10.13 -10.92 18.32
C SER A 401 9.47 -12.05 19.12
N ASP A 402 10.21 -12.66 20.05
CA ASP A 402 9.74 -13.88 20.72
C ASP A 402 8.92 -13.62 21.99
N GLU A 403 9.06 -12.45 22.65
CA GLU A 403 8.43 -12.22 23.96
C GLU A 403 7.27 -11.20 23.94
N VAL A 404 7.38 -10.09 23.20
CA VAL A 404 6.40 -8.99 23.30
C VAL A 404 5.34 -9.04 22.20
N ALA A 405 5.76 -9.20 20.93
CA ALA A 405 4.82 -9.24 19.80
C ALA A 405 3.96 -10.51 19.83
N ALA A 406 4.58 -11.67 20.05
CA ALA A 406 3.87 -12.93 20.25
C ALA A 406 2.94 -12.90 21.48
N GLY A 407 3.36 -12.23 22.57
CA GLY A 407 2.53 -12.06 23.76
C GLY A 407 1.30 -11.18 23.51
N LEU A 408 1.46 -10.07 22.78
CA LEU A 408 0.36 -9.15 22.46
C LEU A 408 -0.63 -9.80 21.45
N GLU A 409 -0.11 -10.44 20.40
CA GLU A 409 -0.93 -11.14 19.40
C GLU A 409 -1.67 -12.33 20.01
N ALA A 410 -1.02 -13.11 20.89
CA ALA A 410 -1.69 -14.15 21.66
C ALA A 410 -2.77 -13.58 22.60
N THR A 411 -2.53 -12.43 23.22
CA THR A 411 -3.52 -11.76 24.09
C THR A 411 -4.75 -11.32 23.30
N TYR A 412 -4.56 -10.71 22.14
CA TYR A 412 -5.68 -10.30 21.28
C TYR A 412 -6.43 -11.50 20.68
N THR A 413 -5.71 -12.53 20.27
CA THR A 413 -6.31 -13.77 19.75
C THR A 413 -7.14 -14.44 20.83
N GLN A 414 -6.58 -14.58 22.04
CA GLN A 414 -7.31 -15.11 23.18
C GLN A 414 -8.55 -14.27 23.51
N ARG A 415 -8.42 -12.94 23.56
CA ARG A 415 -9.55 -12.05 23.84
C ARG A 415 -10.65 -12.14 22.77
N HIS A 416 -10.28 -12.32 21.50
CA HIS A 416 -11.23 -12.55 20.43
C HIS A 416 -11.95 -13.90 20.58
N GLU A 417 -11.22 -14.98 20.88
CA GLU A 417 -11.82 -16.30 21.15
C GLU A 417 -12.75 -16.27 22.37
N ASP A 418 -12.31 -15.64 23.48
CA ASP A 418 -13.12 -15.46 24.69
C ASP A 418 -14.41 -14.68 24.38
N LEU A 419 -14.32 -13.65 23.52
CA LEU A 419 -15.47 -12.86 23.09
C LEU A 419 -16.48 -13.71 22.28
N LEU A 420 -15.99 -14.53 21.34
CA LEU A 420 -16.84 -15.43 20.57
C LEU A 420 -17.54 -16.46 21.47
N GLU A 421 -16.82 -17.02 22.45
CA GLU A 421 -17.40 -17.94 23.43
C GLU A 421 -18.47 -17.26 24.30
N GLN A 422 -18.19 -16.05 24.79
CA GLN A 422 -19.16 -15.24 25.56
C GLN A 422 -20.42 -14.95 24.76
N ASN A 423 -20.30 -14.56 23.49
CA ASN A 423 -21.45 -14.34 22.60
C ASN A 423 -22.28 -15.61 22.40
N GLN A 424 -21.65 -16.79 22.27
CA GLN A 424 -22.36 -18.05 22.14
C GLN A 424 -23.10 -18.41 23.43
N GLN A 425 -22.44 -18.27 24.59
CA GLN A 425 -23.06 -18.52 25.89
C GLN A 425 -24.28 -17.60 26.11
N ARG A 426 -24.14 -16.30 25.82
CA ARG A 426 -25.24 -15.33 25.94
C ARG A 426 -26.40 -15.68 25.02
N ALA A 427 -26.15 -15.98 23.74
CA ALA A 427 -27.19 -16.38 22.79
C ALA A 427 -27.99 -17.61 23.26
N THR A 428 -27.34 -18.59 23.91
CA THR A 428 -28.04 -19.76 24.47
C THR A 428 -28.79 -19.49 25.78
N THR A 429 -28.42 -18.43 26.51
CA THR A 429 -29.07 -18.05 27.78
C THR A 429 -30.29 -17.15 27.54
N SER A 430 -30.37 -16.53 26.36
CA SER A 430 -31.47 -15.67 25.90
C SER A 430 -32.67 -16.42 25.30
N GLU A 431 -32.73 -17.77 25.39
CA GLU A 431 -33.97 -18.48 25.00
C GLU A 431 -35.17 -17.97 25.81
N PRO A 432 -36.34 -17.74 25.18
CA PRO A 432 -37.42 -16.99 25.81
C PRO A 432 -37.94 -17.73 27.03
N THR A 433 -37.86 -17.10 28.18
CA THR A 433 -38.62 -17.54 29.36
C THR A 433 -40.07 -17.14 29.14
N GLU A 434 -40.89 -18.12 28.73
CA GLU A 434 -42.36 -18.12 28.67
C GLU A 434 -43.04 -17.06 27.77
N GLU A 435 -43.85 -17.55 26.82
CA GLU A 435 -44.86 -16.75 26.10
C GLU A 435 -45.70 -15.94 27.12
N PRO A 436 -45.84 -14.61 26.97
CA PRO A 436 -46.86 -13.89 27.70
C PRO A 436 -48.23 -14.36 27.21
N GLU A 437 -49.08 -14.82 28.13
CA GLU A 437 -50.51 -15.03 27.88
C GLU A 437 -51.11 -13.81 27.16
N GLU A 438 -51.96 -14.10 26.16
CA GLU A 438 -52.75 -13.13 25.39
C GLU A 438 -53.28 -11.99 26.29
N ALA A 439 -52.69 -10.81 26.16
CA ALA A 439 -53.20 -9.57 26.71
C ALA A 439 -53.64 -8.64 25.56
N GLU A 440 -54.84 -8.12 25.71
CA GLU A 440 -55.67 -7.39 24.74
C GLU A 440 -54.96 -6.28 23.97
N GLU A 441 -55.32 -6.13 22.69
CA GLU A 441 -55.06 -4.98 21.82
C GLU A 441 -55.32 -3.66 22.55
N THR A 442 -54.25 -3.08 23.07
CA THR A 442 -54.18 -1.69 23.50
C THR A 442 -52.97 -1.08 22.82
N GLN A 443 -53.15 0.14 22.31
CA GLN A 443 -52.22 0.89 21.47
C GLN A 443 -50.75 0.66 21.84
N GLU A 444 -49.91 0.30 20.86
CA GLU A 444 -48.47 0.09 21.01
C GLU A 444 -47.88 1.22 21.87
N PRO A 445 -47.31 0.94 23.05
CA PRO A 445 -46.56 1.94 23.77
C PRO A 445 -45.35 2.32 22.91
N GLU A 446 -45.02 3.61 22.81
CA GLU A 446 -43.73 4.06 22.28
C GLU A 446 -42.64 3.26 22.98
N HIS A 447 -41.98 2.36 22.25
CA HIS A 447 -40.96 1.48 22.81
C HIS A 447 -39.73 2.33 23.14
N ILE A 448 -39.60 2.77 24.40
CA ILE A 448 -38.45 3.56 24.84
C ILE A 448 -37.26 2.61 24.98
N TYR A 449 -36.24 2.84 24.16
CA TYR A 449 -34.95 2.16 24.23
C TYR A 449 -34.12 2.71 25.39
N THR A 450 -33.58 1.80 26.19
CA THR A 450 -32.58 2.04 27.24
C THR A 450 -31.40 1.10 26.99
N ALA A 451 -30.25 1.38 27.62
CA ALA A 451 -29.08 0.52 27.49
C ALA A 451 -29.35 -0.92 28.00
N GLU A 452 -30.28 -1.09 28.94
CA GLU A 452 -30.64 -2.38 29.52
C GLU A 452 -31.55 -3.23 28.61
N ASN A 453 -32.33 -2.61 27.72
CA ASN A 453 -33.33 -3.32 26.90
C ASN A 453 -33.05 -3.32 25.39
N VAL A 454 -32.03 -2.58 24.93
CA VAL A 454 -31.70 -2.49 23.51
C VAL A 454 -30.89 -3.71 23.06
N GLU A 455 -31.42 -4.42 22.07
CA GLU A 455 -30.70 -5.45 21.33
C GLU A 455 -29.89 -4.79 20.20
N VAL A 456 -28.58 -4.72 20.38
CA VAL A 456 -27.67 -4.01 19.47
C VAL A 456 -26.41 -4.83 19.20
N THR A 457 -25.95 -4.84 17.96
CA THR A 457 -24.65 -5.40 17.59
C THR A 457 -23.59 -4.29 17.52
N PHE A 458 -22.58 -4.33 18.38
CA PHE A 458 -21.37 -3.50 18.25
C PHE A 458 -20.35 -4.25 17.40
N PHE A 459 -20.13 -3.79 16.17
CA PHE A 459 -19.26 -4.45 15.19
C PHE A 459 -18.08 -3.55 14.84
N GLY A 460 -16.85 -4.02 15.04
CA GLY A 460 -15.70 -3.22 14.70
C GLY A 460 -14.37 -3.92 14.82
N ASP A 461 -13.33 -3.11 14.90
CA ASP A 461 -11.95 -3.57 14.90
C ASP A 461 -11.37 -3.74 16.32
N SER A 462 -10.05 -3.58 16.47
CA SER A 462 -9.36 -3.67 17.76
C SER A 462 -9.90 -2.70 18.80
N THR A 463 -10.52 -1.59 18.41
CA THR A 463 -11.12 -0.63 19.36
C THR A 463 -12.34 -1.22 20.06
N VAL A 464 -13.22 -1.88 19.29
CA VAL A 464 -14.39 -2.61 19.84
C VAL A 464 -13.91 -3.81 20.68
N LEU A 465 -12.89 -4.54 20.19
CA LEU A 465 -12.33 -5.68 20.92
C LEU A 465 -11.76 -5.28 22.29
N SER A 466 -11.08 -4.14 22.37
CA SER A 466 -10.54 -3.63 23.64
C SER A 466 -11.66 -3.24 24.61
N GLY A 467 -12.74 -2.65 24.11
CA GLY A 467 -13.89 -2.21 24.92
C GLY A 467 -14.94 -3.27 25.24
N SER A 468 -14.74 -4.53 24.82
CA SER A 468 -15.79 -5.56 24.86
C SER A 468 -16.44 -5.77 26.23
N GLU A 469 -15.64 -5.86 27.30
CA GLU A 469 -16.16 -6.03 28.67
C GLU A 469 -17.03 -4.83 29.09
N GLN A 470 -16.57 -3.60 28.83
CA GLN A 470 -17.32 -2.39 29.17
C GLN A 470 -18.61 -2.26 28.36
N PHE A 471 -18.62 -2.71 27.09
CA PHE A 471 -19.85 -2.77 26.30
C PHE A 471 -20.87 -3.70 26.93
N TYR A 472 -20.47 -4.87 27.42
CA TYR A 472 -21.40 -5.80 28.06
C TYR A 472 -21.90 -5.31 29.43
N ASP A 473 -21.07 -4.59 30.17
CA ASP A 473 -21.48 -3.97 31.43
C ASP A 473 -22.54 -2.88 31.19
N ARG A 474 -22.43 -2.17 30.06
CA ARG A 474 -23.34 -1.07 29.70
C ARG A 474 -24.60 -1.54 28.96
N PHE A 475 -24.46 -2.50 28.05
CA PHE A 475 -25.49 -3.06 27.18
C PHE A 475 -25.61 -4.57 27.39
N PRO A 476 -26.39 -5.04 28.38
CA PRO A 476 -26.46 -6.44 28.74
C PRO A 476 -26.96 -7.37 27.62
N LEU A 477 -27.86 -6.86 26.75
CA LEU A 477 -28.46 -7.56 25.62
C LEU A 477 -27.70 -7.39 24.30
N ALA A 478 -26.54 -6.71 24.31
CA ALA A 478 -25.77 -6.51 23.09
C ALA A 478 -25.00 -7.77 22.67
N THR A 479 -24.75 -7.85 21.36
CA THR A 479 -23.70 -8.71 20.79
C THR A 479 -22.50 -7.84 20.43
N VAL A 480 -21.29 -8.25 20.83
CA VAL A 480 -20.06 -7.49 20.55
C VAL A 480 -19.14 -8.31 19.66
N TYR A 481 -18.73 -7.76 18.51
CA TYR A 481 -17.76 -8.35 17.61
C TYR A 481 -16.60 -7.37 17.37
N GLY A 482 -15.40 -7.78 17.80
CA GLY A 482 -14.17 -7.04 17.59
C GLY A 482 -13.08 -7.96 17.06
N GLU A 483 -12.43 -7.60 15.96
CA GLU A 483 -11.30 -8.34 15.39
C GLU A 483 -10.11 -7.39 15.12
N VAL A 484 -8.91 -7.80 15.54
CA VAL A 484 -7.71 -7.00 15.33
C VAL A 484 -7.42 -6.86 13.83
N GLY A 485 -7.47 -5.63 13.35
CA GLY A 485 -7.12 -5.32 11.96
C GLY A 485 -8.27 -5.43 10.99
N LEU A 486 -9.47 -5.68 11.49
CA LEU A 486 -10.67 -5.80 10.69
C LEU A 486 -10.83 -4.57 9.79
N GLN A 487 -10.95 -4.85 8.51
CA GLN A 487 -11.18 -3.85 7.47
C GLN A 487 -12.65 -3.90 7.09
N LEU A 488 -13.19 -2.76 6.63
CA LEU A 488 -14.59 -2.67 6.22
C LEU A 488 -14.97 -3.70 5.15
N TYR A 489 -14.11 -3.86 4.14
CA TYR A 489 -14.33 -4.83 3.05
C TYR A 489 -14.18 -6.30 3.50
N ASN A 490 -13.65 -6.56 4.69
CA ASN A 490 -13.59 -7.91 5.27
C ASN A 490 -14.72 -8.18 6.28
N ALA A 491 -15.66 -7.24 6.47
CA ALA A 491 -16.72 -7.36 7.47
C ALA A 491 -17.80 -8.40 7.10
N MET A 492 -18.16 -8.51 5.81
CA MET A 492 -19.29 -9.31 5.36
C MET A 492 -19.23 -10.80 5.71
N PRO A 493 -18.09 -11.50 5.54
CA PRO A 493 -17.99 -12.89 5.98
C PRO A 493 -18.37 -13.09 7.46
N GLN A 494 -17.98 -12.16 8.32
CA GLN A 494 -18.24 -12.22 9.76
C GLN A 494 -19.69 -11.87 10.09
N LEU A 495 -20.25 -10.83 9.47
CA LEU A 495 -21.66 -10.49 9.59
C LEU A 495 -22.56 -11.65 9.13
N ASN A 496 -22.21 -12.32 8.04
CA ASN A 496 -22.92 -13.50 7.56
C ASN A 496 -22.84 -14.66 8.54
N ALA A 497 -21.68 -14.88 9.18
CA ALA A 497 -21.53 -15.90 10.22
C ALA A 497 -22.39 -15.58 11.45
N MET A 498 -22.40 -14.32 11.91
CA MET A 498 -23.24 -13.85 13.02
C MET A 498 -24.74 -13.97 12.69
N ARG A 499 -25.14 -13.66 11.45
CA ARG A 499 -26.52 -13.85 10.99
C ARG A 499 -26.93 -15.32 11.04
N GLN A 500 -26.04 -16.23 10.60
CA GLN A 500 -26.31 -17.68 10.62
C GLN A 500 -26.38 -18.25 12.04
N SER A 501 -25.67 -17.67 13.00
CA SER A 501 -25.70 -18.07 14.41
C SER A 501 -26.79 -17.36 15.24
N GLY A 502 -27.59 -16.47 14.64
CA GLY A 502 -28.61 -15.69 15.36
C GLY A 502 -28.04 -14.61 16.29
N GLN A 503 -26.81 -14.18 16.05
CA GLN A 503 -26.07 -13.20 16.86
C GLN A 503 -26.07 -11.78 16.23
N LEU A 504 -26.67 -11.62 15.05
CA LEU A 504 -26.78 -10.32 14.38
C LEU A 504 -28.15 -9.71 14.68
N HIS A 505 -28.18 -8.56 15.35
CA HIS A 505 -29.40 -7.81 15.64
C HIS A 505 -29.73 -6.80 14.51
N ASP A 506 -30.96 -6.30 14.47
CA ASP A 506 -31.43 -5.31 13.49
C ASP A 506 -30.86 -3.90 13.72
N ILE A 507 -30.18 -3.67 14.86
CA ILE A 507 -29.48 -2.43 15.17
C ILE A 507 -27.99 -2.73 15.21
N ILE A 508 -27.21 -2.13 14.31
CA ILE A 508 -25.78 -2.37 14.20
C ILE A 508 -25.00 -1.06 14.33
N VAL A 509 -24.04 -1.01 15.24
CA VAL A 509 -23.08 0.08 15.38
C VAL A 509 -21.74 -0.34 14.81
N PHE A 510 -21.32 0.29 13.71
CA PHE A 510 -20.05 0.05 13.06
C PHE A 510 -18.96 1.01 13.56
N SER A 511 -17.87 0.43 14.08
CA SER A 511 -16.62 1.13 14.36
C SER A 511 -15.50 0.53 13.51
N LEU A 512 -15.41 1.01 12.26
CA LEU A 512 -14.44 0.54 11.27
C LEU A 512 -13.79 1.73 10.53
N GLY A 513 -12.60 1.51 9.99
CA GLY A 513 -11.86 2.52 9.21
C GLY A 513 -10.66 3.14 9.91
N ALA A 514 -10.45 2.80 11.19
CA ALA A 514 -9.18 3.07 11.84
C ALA A 514 -8.08 2.33 11.08
N ASN A 515 -8.19 1.01 10.92
CA ASN A 515 -7.12 0.17 10.40
C ASN A 515 -6.73 0.39 8.94
N GLY A 516 -7.57 1.03 8.12
CA GLY A 516 -7.28 1.28 6.71
C GLY A 516 -8.42 2.04 6.03
N GLY A 517 -8.09 2.80 4.98
CA GLY A 517 -9.09 3.48 4.16
C GLY A 517 -9.82 2.50 3.25
N PHE A 518 -11.10 2.76 3.01
CA PHE A 518 -11.94 2.07 2.04
C PHE A 518 -12.55 3.07 1.05
N SER A 519 -13.17 2.58 -0.02
CA SER A 519 -13.92 3.39 -0.97
C SER A 519 -15.42 3.30 -0.73
N ASN A 520 -16.17 4.23 -1.34
CA ASN A 520 -17.63 4.24 -1.30
C ASN A 520 -18.20 2.92 -1.79
N ASP A 521 -17.65 2.32 -2.85
CA ASP A 521 -18.09 1.00 -3.34
C ASP A 521 -18.04 -0.09 -2.25
N HIS A 522 -17.01 -0.11 -1.40
CA HIS A 522 -16.93 -1.09 -0.31
C HIS A 522 -18.01 -0.84 0.75
N LEU A 523 -18.26 0.43 1.07
CA LEU A 523 -19.27 0.84 2.04
C LEU A 523 -20.68 0.55 1.52
N GLU A 524 -20.98 0.89 0.27
CA GLU A 524 -22.24 0.57 -0.40
C GLU A 524 -22.43 -0.95 -0.52
N GLN A 525 -21.39 -1.72 -0.84
CA GLN A 525 -21.49 -3.19 -0.88
C GLN A 525 -21.78 -3.81 0.48
N LEU A 526 -21.21 -3.26 1.56
CA LEU A 526 -21.51 -3.67 2.92
C LEU A 526 -22.99 -3.40 3.25
N ILE A 527 -23.44 -2.17 3.02
CA ILE A 527 -24.81 -1.73 3.33
C ILE A 527 -25.84 -2.50 2.51
N ASN A 528 -25.63 -2.66 1.20
CA ASN A 528 -26.57 -3.35 0.30
C ASN A 528 -26.69 -4.86 0.57
N GLN A 529 -25.83 -5.44 1.43
CA GLN A 529 -25.90 -6.84 1.86
C GLN A 529 -26.51 -7.01 3.26
N LEU A 530 -26.85 -5.90 3.92
CA LEU A 530 -27.66 -5.88 5.14
C LEU A 530 -29.14 -5.75 4.74
N ASP A 531 -30.03 -6.10 5.67
CA ASP A 531 -31.46 -6.06 5.41
C ASP A 531 -31.95 -4.60 5.41
N ASP A 532 -32.93 -4.26 4.55
CA ASP A 532 -33.40 -2.88 4.37
C ASP A 532 -33.92 -2.24 5.67
N ASP A 533 -34.44 -3.07 6.58
CA ASP A 533 -34.98 -2.65 7.88
C ASP A 533 -33.89 -2.49 8.98
N THR A 534 -32.64 -2.87 8.69
CA THR A 534 -31.52 -2.75 9.62
C THR A 534 -31.20 -1.26 9.87
N LYS A 535 -31.18 -0.84 11.14
CA LYS A 535 -30.71 0.49 11.56
C LYS A 535 -29.20 0.46 11.72
N ILE A 536 -28.50 1.22 10.86
CA ILE A 536 -27.04 1.21 10.77
C ILE A 536 -26.50 2.50 11.38
N PHE A 537 -25.68 2.37 12.42
CA PHE A 537 -24.98 3.49 13.04
C PHE A 537 -23.51 3.47 12.63
N LEU A 538 -23.03 4.52 11.96
CA LEU A 538 -21.66 4.67 11.52
C LEU A 538 -20.90 5.61 12.46
N LEU A 539 -19.95 5.05 13.19
CA LEU A 539 -19.11 5.81 14.10
C LEU A 539 -17.85 6.31 13.40
N THR A 540 -17.67 7.62 13.31
CA THR A 540 -16.47 8.22 12.71
C THR A 540 -15.21 7.83 13.47
N THR A 541 -14.13 7.54 12.75
CA THR A 541 -12.85 7.13 13.33
C THR A 541 -11.97 8.33 13.64
N HIS A 542 -11.32 8.33 14.80
CA HIS A 542 -10.24 9.26 15.10
C HIS A 542 -8.91 8.50 15.14
N VAL A 543 -8.18 8.53 14.02
CA VAL A 543 -6.81 8.03 13.96
C VAL A 543 -5.92 9.08 13.31
N SER A 544 -4.70 9.20 13.82
CA SER A 544 -3.66 9.94 13.13
C SER A 544 -3.22 9.12 11.90
N ARG A 545 -4.01 9.12 10.82
CA ARG A 545 -3.69 8.53 9.51
C ARG A 545 -4.28 9.34 8.34
N PRO A 546 -3.61 9.42 7.15
CA PRO A 546 -4.04 10.30 6.08
C PRO A 546 -5.44 10.04 5.56
N TRP A 547 -5.89 8.78 5.63
CA TRP A 547 -7.20 8.38 5.14
C TRP A 547 -8.35 8.66 6.13
N ALA A 548 -8.06 9.00 7.39
CA ALA A 548 -9.10 9.14 8.42
C ALA A 548 -10.13 10.23 8.06
N ALA A 549 -9.63 11.38 7.57
CA ALA A 549 -10.49 12.48 7.15
C ALA A 549 -11.45 12.05 6.04
N ASP A 550 -10.96 11.24 5.11
CA ASP A 550 -11.73 10.80 3.97
C ASP A 550 -12.70 9.66 4.31
N VAL A 551 -12.30 8.72 5.17
CA VAL A 551 -13.22 7.72 5.77
C VAL A 551 -14.40 8.41 6.45
N ASN A 552 -14.12 9.41 7.28
CA ASN A 552 -15.17 10.17 7.97
C ASN A 552 -16.03 10.97 6.99
N ALA A 553 -15.47 11.47 5.89
CA ALA A 553 -16.23 12.15 4.85
C ALA A 553 -17.20 11.18 4.13
N GLN A 554 -16.78 9.94 3.87
CA GLN A 554 -17.63 8.91 3.27
C GLN A 554 -18.78 8.50 4.20
N PHE A 555 -18.50 8.30 5.50
CA PHE A 555 -19.56 8.04 6.49
C PHE A 555 -20.59 9.16 6.56
N ARG A 556 -20.14 10.43 6.58
CA ARG A 556 -21.04 11.58 6.52
C ARG A 556 -21.89 11.57 5.24
N GLN A 557 -21.25 11.36 4.09
CA GLN A 557 -21.93 11.35 2.80
C GLN A 557 -23.00 10.26 2.71
N ILE A 558 -22.72 9.03 3.17
CA ILE A 558 -23.68 7.94 3.04
C ILE A 558 -24.85 8.04 4.03
N ALA A 559 -24.58 8.58 5.22
CA ALA A 559 -25.62 8.85 6.21
C ALA A 559 -26.58 9.94 5.72
N GLU A 560 -26.14 10.87 4.87
CA GLU A 560 -27.03 11.85 4.24
C GLU A 560 -27.94 11.24 3.14
N THR A 561 -27.57 10.09 2.57
CA THR A 561 -28.27 9.53 1.39
C THR A 561 -29.20 8.35 1.69
N HIS A 562 -29.15 7.75 2.89
CA HIS A 562 -29.93 6.57 3.27
C HIS A 562 -30.66 6.80 4.59
N ASP A 563 -31.97 6.55 4.66
CA ASP A 563 -32.79 6.89 5.85
C ASP A 563 -32.57 5.97 7.05
N ASN A 564 -32.12 4.74 6.83
CA ASN A 564 -31.80 3.76 7.86
C ASN A 564 -30.35 3.86 8.37
N ILE A 565 -29.58 4.87 7.90
CA ILE A 565 -28.18 5.08 8.30
C ILE A 565 -28.04 6.36 9.13
N TYR A 566 -27.40 6.23 10.29
CA TYR A 566 -27.22 7.28 11.28
C TYR A 566 -25.73 7.49 11.55
N LEU A 567 -25.30 8.74 11.61
CA LEU A 567 -23.90 9.09 11.87
C LEU A 567 -23.68 9.41 13.34
N MET A 568 -22.68 8.79 13.94
CA MET A 568 -22.14 9.16 15.25
C MET A 568 -20.77 9.85 15.06
N ASP A 569 -20.72 11.18 15.11
CA ASP A 569 -19.52 11.96 14.75
C ASP A 569 -18.52 12.13 15.92
N TRP A 570 -18.01 11.00 16.44
CA TRP A 570 -16.94 10.97 17.45
C TRP A 570 -15.73 11.85 17.08
N ALA A 571 -15.29 11.80 15.82
CA ALA A 571 -14.08 12.49 15.37
C ALA A 571 -14.20 14.02 15.41
N ASN A 572 -15.41 14.56 15.23
CA ASN A 572 -15.67 16.00 15.36
C ASN A 572 -15.94 16.43 16.81
N ASN A 573 -16.57 15.59 17.62
CA ASN A 573 -16.90 15.90 19.02
C ASN A 573 -15.69 15.78 19.96
N PHE A 574 -14.76 14.88 19.68
CA PHE A 574 -13.59 14.64 20.50
C PHE A 574 -12.31 14.83 19.68
N SER A 575 -12.08 16.07 19.22
CA SER A 575 -10.86 16.42 18.49
C SER A 575 -9.67 16.55 19.46
N TYR A 576 -8.94 15.44 19.63
CA TYR A 576 -7.64 15.36 20.28
C TYR A 576 -7.60 15.70 21.79
N GLU A 577 -8.28 14.88 22.58
CA GLU A 577 -8.01 14.78 24.01
C GLU A 577 -6.95 13.70 24.26
N GLY A 578 -5.67 14.09 24.20
CA GLY A 578 -4.54 13.15 24.29
C GLY A 578 -4.46 12.29 25.57
N TYR A 579 -5.31 12.55 26.56
CA TYR A 579 -5.46 11.71 27.75
C TYR A 579 -6.40 10.52 27.56
N LEU A 580 -7.20 10.48 26.49
CA LEU A 580 -8.11 9.36 26.16
C LEU A 580 -7.41 8.26 25.36
N TYR A 581 -6.22 8.52 24.82
CA TYR A 581 -5.51 7.61 23.93
C TYR A 581 -4.26 7.05 24.59
N GLU A 582 -3.88 5.85 24.18
CA GLU A 582 -2.57 5.26 24.45
C GLU A 582 -1.45 6.11 23.79
N PRO A 583 -0.17 5.94 24.21
CA PRO A 583 0.95 6.70 23.65
C PRO A 583 1.14 6.54 22.13
N ASP A 584 0.53 5.52 21.52
CA ASP A 584 0.55 5.32 20.06
C ASP A 584 -0.37 6.29 19.29
N GLY A 585 -1.28 6.97 19.99
CA GLY A 585 -2.24 7.92 19.43
C GLY A 585 -3.31 7.27 18.53
N ILE A 586 -3.55 5.97 18.68
CA ILE A 586 -4.49 5.17 17.89
C ILE A 586 -5.47 4.47 18.81
N HIS A 587 -4.99 3.72 19.80
CA HIS A 587 -5.86 2.98 20.70
C HIS A 587 -6.37 3.88 21.81
N LEU A 588 -7.65 3.74 22.16
CA LEU A 588 -8.20 4.34 23.37
C LEU A 588 -7.63 3.60 24.59
N ASN A 589 -7.26 4.34 25.62
CA ASN A 589 -6.95 3.75 26.92
C ASN A 589 -8.25 3.41 27.67
N TYR A 590 -8.14 2.81 28.85
CA TYR A 590 -9.31 2.36 29.61
C TYR A 590 -10.35 3.47 29.87
N ASP A 591 -9.91 4.67 30.25
CA ASP A 591 -10.78 5.83 30.48
C ASP A 591 -11.36 6.36 29.16
N GLY A 592 -10.56 6.33 28.09
CA GLY A 592 -10.96 6.66 26.73
C GLY A 592 -12.09 5.79 26.22
N ILE A 593 -12.03 4.47 26.46
CA ILE A 593 -13.09 3.53 26.12
C ILE A 593 -14.38 3.88 26.86
N SER A 594 -14.31 4.23 28.15
CA SER A 594 -15.50 4.62 28.92
C SER A 594 -16.20 5.84 28.32
N VAL A 595 -15.44 6.90 28.02
CA VAL A 595 -15.97 8.13 27.39
C VAL A 595 -16.55 7.83 26.00
N TRP A 596 -15.90 6.94 25.25
CA TRP A 596 -16.34 6.51 23.94
C TRP A 596 -17.66 5.75 23.98
N ILE A 597 -17.84 4.83 24.94
CA ILE A 597 -19.09 4.10 25.15
C ILE A 597 -20.21 5.04 25.61
N ASP A 598 -19.93 6.00 26.50
CA ASP A 598 -20.92 7.00 26.93
C ASP A 598 -21.41 7.86 25.75
N PHE A 599 -20.51 8.24 24.84
CA PHE A 599 -20.89 8.93 23.61
C PHE A 599 -21.78 8.05 22.71
N ILE A 600 -21.38 6.80 22.47
CA ILE A 600 -22.15 5.85 21.67
C ILE A 600 -23.56 5.67 22.24
N GLU A 601 -23.68 5.46 23.55
CA GLU A 601 -24.98 5.30 24.19
C GLU A 601 -25.88 6.51 24.00
N SER A 602 -25.34 7.69 24.33
CA SER A 602 -26.10 8.93 24.23
C SER A 602 -26.65 9.11 22.82
N GLN A 603 -25.81 8.93 21.79
CA GLN A 603 -26.21 9.07 20.40
C GLN A 603 -27.16 7.96 19.93
N LEU A 604 -26.92 6.71 20.35
CA LEU A 604 -27.74 5.55 19.99
C LEU A 604 -29.17 5.71 20.53
N LEU A 605 -29.29 5.91 21.84
CA LEU A 605 -30.60 5.96 22.50
C LEU A 605 -31.38 7.21 22.12
N ASP A 606 -30.71 8.36 21.96
CA ASP A 606 -31.36 9.58 21.48
C ASP A 606 -31.93 9.38 20.07
N THR A 607 -31.15 8.79 19.16
CA THR A 607 -31.61 8.52 17.78
C THR A 607 -32.75 7.50 17.74
N LEU A 608 -32.67 6.44 18.54
CA LEU A 608 -33.71 5.40 18.58
C LEU A 608 -35.03 5.90 19.16
N ASN A 609 -34.97 6.79 20.16
CA ASN A 609 -36.16 7.31 20.84
C ASN A 609 -36.75 8.55 20.16
N ASN A 610 -35.91 9.42 19.59
CA ASN A 610 -36.32 10.73 19.08
C ASN A 610 -36.17 10.88 17.55
N GLY A 611 -35.64 9.88 16.85
CA GLY A 611 -35.37 9.93 15.41
C GLY A 611 -34.07 10.67 15.08
N ARG A 612 -33.87 11.03 13.80
CA ARG A 612 -32.67 11.77 13.37
C ARG A 612 -32.56 13.10 14.11
N VAL A 613 -31.53 13.22 14.93
CA VAL A 613 -31.15 14.49 15.56
C VAL A 613 -30.31 15.27 14.55
N ASP A 614 -30.76 16.48 14.20
CA ASP A 614 -29.96 17.39 13.39
C ASP A 614 -28.67 17.73 14.16
N ASN A 615 -27.52 17.22 13.71
CA ASN A 615 -26.17 17.44 14.26
C ASN A 615 -25.69 18.91 14.26
N ASN A 616 -26.60 19.88 14.08
CA ASN A 616 -26.37 21.32 14.18
C ASN A 616 -26.77 21.93 15.53
N SER A 617 -27.26 21.16 16.50
CA SER A 617 -27.49 21.66 17.86
C SER A 617 -26.31 21.32 18.78
N ASN A 618 -25.46 22.33 19.00
CA ASN A 618 -24.32 22.38 19.94
C ASN A 618 -24.50 21.58 21.24
N ALA A 619 -23.41 20.91 21.65
CA ALA A 619 -22.93 20.90 23.03
C ALA A 619 -21.40 21.02 23.03
#